data_AF-A0A0G1MXN8-F1
#
_entry.id   AF-A0A0G1MXN8-F1
#
_cell.length_a   1.000
_cell.length_b   1.000
_cell.length_c   1.000
_cell.angle_alpha   90.00
_cell.angle_beta   90.00
_cell.angle_gamma   90.00
#
_symmetry.space_group_name_H-M   'P 1'
#
loop_
_entity.id
_entity.type
_entity.pdbx_description
1 polymer ?
#
loop_
_entity_poly.entity_id
_entity_poly.type
_entity_poly.pdbx_seq_one_letter_code
_entity_poly.pdbx_strand_id
1 'polypeptide(L)'
;MPGVFSAINTRIQGNLLWKNLKSLSSDLPDGEVIRQEGFVESIVIPGTNVFIKGKYDLLVKNPDGTHTLVDLKISQPGEDKIEKYKTQLAAYKFALENPKEGPSLKTTKLGLLIFYPDTISLVNEIISLSFPHTWLEVPTNDEDFLKFIKSVEELLAGPLPPVSTTCKWCLYRKYFLPKETPANVNLTSPSHGIICWNVFPYPRLLFEEKKSQSYSA
;
A
#
# COMPACT_ATOMS: atom_id res chain seq x y z
N MET A 1 -3.24 18.29 1.21
CA MET A 1 -2.53 18.41 -0.08
C MET A 1 -3.03 19.65 -0.79
N PRO A 2 -2.17 20.56 -1.29
CA PRO A 2 -2.64 21.75 -2.00
C PRO A 2 -3.51 21.40 -3.21
N GLY A 3 -4.52 22.22 -3.52
CA GLY A 3 -5.56 21.92 -4.51
C GLY A 3 -5.04 21.63 -5.93
N VAL A 4 -3.94 22.29 -6.34
CA VAL A 4 -3.30 22.06 -7.64
C VAL A 4 -2.80 20.62 -7.82
N PHE A 5 -2.22 20.01 -6.78
CA PHE A 5 -1.75 18.63 -6.84
C PHE A 5 -2.91 17.65 -6.94
N SER A 6 -4.01 17.93 -6.23
CA SER A 6 -5.24 17.13 -6.35
C SER A 6 -5.79 17.19 -7.77
N ALA A 7 -5.83 18.39 -8.37
CA ALA A 7 -6.33 18.61 -9.72
C ALA A 7 -5.48 17.88 -10.78
N ILE A 8 -4.15 17.92 -10.65
CA ILE A 8 -3.22 17.19 -11.54
C ILE A 8 -3.40 15.69 -11.35
N ASN A 9 -3.44 15.21 -10.11
CA ASN A 9 -3.59 13.78 -9.83
C ASN A 9 -4.86 13.20 -10.44
N THR A 10 -6.01 13.85 -10.26
CA THR A 10 -7.27 13.42 -10.87
C THR A 10 -7.23 13.37 -12.39
N ARG A 11 -6.46 14.25 -13.05
CA ARG A 11 -6.36 14.29 -14.51
C ARG A 11 -5.44 13.20 -15.07
N ILE A 12 -4.29 12.98 -14.41
CA ILE A 12 -3.34 11.92 -14.77
C ILE A 12 -3.97 10.55 -14.51
N GLN A 13 -4.56 10.37 -13.33
CA GLN A 13 -5.29 9.16 -12.94
C GLN A 13 -6.74 9.19 -13.42
N GLY A 14 -7.03 9.82 -14.57
CA GLY A 14 -8.38 9.85 -15.14
C GLY A 14 -8.95 8.44 -15.38
N ASN A 15 -10.13 8.32 -15.99
CA ASN A 15 -10.70 7.00 -16.21
C ASN A 15 -9.83 6.17 -17.18
N LEU A 16 -9.11 5.20 -16.62
CA LEU A 16 -8.26 4.24 -17.31
C LEU A 16 -8.96 2.89 -17.48
N LEU A 17 -10.12 2.67 -16.87
CA LEU A 17 -10.89 1.44 -17.02
C LEU A 17 -11.14 1.12 -18.49
N TRP A 18 -10.99 -0.16 -18.83
CA TRP A 18 -11.20 -0.73 -20.16
C TRP A 18 -10.21 -0.24 -21.24
N LYS A 19 -9.15 0.47 -20.84
CA LYS A 19 -8.05 0.82 -21.72
C LYS A 19 -6.95 -0.21 -21.61
N ASN A 20 -6.36 -0.56 -22.76
CA ASN A 20 -5.11 -1.29 -22.76
C ASN A 20 -3.96 -0.35 -22.39
N LEU A 21 -3.01 -0.77 -21.57
CA LEU A 21 -1.85 0.06 -21.21
C LEU A 21 -1.07 0.53 -22.46
N LYS A 22 -1.01 -0.29 -23.52
CA LYS A 22 -0.41 0.10 -24.80
C LYS A 22 -1.09 1.27 -25.50
N SER A 23 -2.35 1.55 -25.17
CA SER A 23 -3.04 2.74 -25.69
C SER A 23 -2.56 4.04 -25.03
N LEU A 24 -1.94 3.96 -23.86
CA LEU A 24 -1.29 5.08 -23.18
C LEU A 24 0.12 5.32 -23.74
N SER A 25 0.86 4.24 -24.02
CA SER A 25 2.17 4.27 -24.66
C SER A 25 2.52 2.89 -25.19
N SER A 26 3.13 2.81 -26.38
CA SER A 26 3.57 1.55 -26.99
C SER A 26 4.56 0.77 -26.13
N ASP A 27 5.28 1.46 -25.25
CA ASP A 27 6.37 0.91 -24.44
C ASP A 27 5.87 0.26 -23.13
N LEU A 28 4.58 0.38 -22.84
CA LEU A 28 3.95 -0.25 -21.67
C LEU A 28 3.60 -1.72 -21.94
N PRO A 29 3.55 -2.55 -20.88
CA PRO A 29 3.19 -3.96 -21.03
C PRO A 29 1.77 -4.12 -21.58
N ASP A 30 1.55 -5.20 -22.31
CA ASP A 30 0.22 -5.52 -22.84
C ASP A 30 -0.73 -5.93 -21.72
N GLY A 31 -1.93 -5.33 -21.68
CA GLY A 31 -2.98 -5.71 -20.75
C GLY A 31 -4.04 -4.64 -20.61
N GLU A 32 -5.27 -5.08 -20.29
CA GLU A 32 -6.44 -4.21 -20.13
C GLU A 32 -6.66 -3.86 -18.66
N VAL A 33 -6.85 -2.57 -18.35
CA VAL A 33 -7.22 -2.14 -17.00
C VAL A 33 -8.66 -2.57 -16.69
N ILE A 34 -8.83 -3.58 -15.84
CA ILE A 34 -10.15 -4.11 -15.49
C ILE A 34 -10.72 -3.52 -14.20
N ARG A 35 -9.87 -2.95 -13.33
CA ARG A 35 -10.27 -2.23 -12.12
C ARG A 35 -9.33 -1.07 -11.85
N GLN A 36 -9.90 0.00 -11.31
CA GLN A 36 -9.19 1.21 -10.90
C GLN A 36 -9.68 1.59 -9.51
N GLU A 37 -8.76 1.99 -8.63
CA GLU A 37 -9.04 2.42 -7.26
C GLU A 37 -9.78 1.35 -6.42
N GLY A 38 -9.38 0.08 -6.57
CA GLY A 38 -10.05 -1.07 -5.97
C GLY A 38 -9.63 -1.33 -4.52
N PHE A 39 -10.55 -1.90 -3.72
CA PHE A 39 -10.27 -2.32 -2.35
C PHE A 39 -9.97 -3.82 -2.28
N VAL A 40 -9.05 -4.19 -1.39
CA VAL A 40 -8.71 -5.58 -1.07
C VAL A 40 -8.78 -5.82 0.43
N GLU A 41 -9.17 -7.03 0.79
CA GLU A 41 -9.07 -7.58 2.13
C GLU A 41 -8.66 -9.05 2.00
N SER A 42 -7.56 -9.44 2.65
CA SER A 42 -7.06 -10.81 2.59
C SER A 42 -7.66 -11.67 3.71
N ILE A 43 -7.53 -12.99 3.57
CA ILE A 43 -7.54 -13.88 4.73
C ILE A 43 -6.37 -13.56 5.69
N VAL A 44 -6.37 -14.16 6.88
CA VAL A 44 -5.23 -14.09 7.79
C VAL A 44 -3.98 -14.67 7.11
N ILE A 45 -2.85 -13.97 7.22
CA ILE A 45 -1.58 -14.42 6.64
C ILE A 45 -1.11 -15.69 7.39
N PRO A 46 -0.74 -16.77 6.68
CA PRO A 46 -0.33 -18.01 7.33
C PRO A 46 0.82 -17.85 8.35
N GLY A 47 0.59 -18.34 9.56
CA GLY A 47 1.55 -18.25 10.66
C GLY A 47 1.63 -16.86 11.32
N THR A 48 0.57 -16.05 11.17
CA THR A 48 0.39 -14.75 11.82
C THR A 48 -1.05 -14.60 12.31
N ASN A 49 -1.34 -13.52 13.05
CA ASN A 49 -2.71 -13.10 13.42
C ASN A 49 -3.15 -11.81 12.69
N VAL A 50 -2.49 -11.49 11.57
CA VAL A 50 -2.72 -10.25 10.83
C VAL A 50 -3.25 -10.53 9.42
N PHE A 51 -3.99 -9.58 8.87
CA PHE A 51 -4.47 -9.60 7.49
C PHE A 51 -4.20 -8.26 6.79
N ILE A 52 -4.21 -8.27 5.47
CA ILE A 52 -4.01 -7.09 4.64
C ILE A 52 -5.36 -6.46 4.30
N LYS A 53 -5.46 -5.15 4.47
CA LYS A 53 -6.57 -4.36 3.93
C LYS A 53 -6.03 -3.07 3.32
N GLY A 54 -6.55 -2.70 2.16
CA GLY A 54 -6.16 -1.43 1.55
C GLY A 54 -6.78 -1.19 0.19
N LYS A 55 -6.31 -0.12 -0.44
CA LYS A 55 -6.76 0.32 -1.76
C LYS A 55 -5.56 0.33 -2.69
N TYR A 56 -5.71 -0.25 -3.87
CA TYR A 56 -4.72 -0.25 -4.94
C TYR A 56 -5.19 0.61 -6.12
N ASP A 57 -4.25 1.05 -6.95
CA ASP A 57 -4.56 2.01 -8.02
C ASP A 57 -5.12 1.32 -9.26
N LEU A 58 -4.43 0.35 -9.87
CA LEU A 58 -4.93 -0.35 -11.06
C LEU A 58 -4.71 -1.86 -10.99
N LEU A 59 -5.70 -2.62 -11.46
CA LEU A 59 -5.57 -4.04 -11.76
C LEU A 59 -5.75 -4.25 -13.25
N VAL A 60 -4.73 -4.84 -13.87
CA VAL A 60 -4.65 -5.07 -15.30
C VAL A 60 -4.78 -6.55 -15.56
N LYS A 61 -5.63 -6.94 -16.52
CA LYS A 61 -5.74 -8.31 -17.01
C LYS A 61 -4.79 -8.49 -18.19
N ASN A 62 -3.87 -9.43 -18.05
CA ASN A 62 -2.90 -9.79 -19.07
C ASN A 62 -3.55 -10.69 -20.14
N PRO A 63 -2.98 -10.77 -21.36
CA PRO A 63 -3.50 -11.62 -22.43
C PRO A 63 -3.59 -13.12 -22.07
N ASP A 64 -2.72 -13.59 -21.18
CA ASP A 64 -2.70 -14.98 -20.68
C ASP A 64 -3.72 -15.25 -19.56
N GLY A 65 -4.53 -14.25 -19.19
CA GLY A 65 -5.54 -14.33 -18.14
C GLY A 65 -5.00 -14.11 -16.72
N THR A 66 -3.70 -13.91 -16.54
CA THR A 66 -3.12 -13.47 -15.26
C THR A 66 -3.31 -11.95 -15.07
N HIS A 67 -2.89 -11.43 -13.92
CA HIS A 67 -3.04 -10.01 -13.61
C HIS A 67 -1.71 -9.32 -13.34
N THR A 68 -1.67 -8.03 -13.67
CA THR A 68 -0.61 -7.10 -13.30
C THR A 68 -1.19 -6.07 -12.35
N LEU A 69 -0.59 -5.93 -11.16
CA LEU A 69 -0.95 -4.86 -10.22
C LEU A 69 -0.08 -3.64 -10.51
N VAL A 70 -0.71 -2.48 -10.75
CA VAL A 70 0.00 -1.24 -11.05
C VAL A 70 -0.33 -0.17 -10.03
N ASP A 71 0.70 0.47 -9.52
CA ASP A 71 0.61 1.60 -8.61
C ASP A 71 1.08 2.88 -9.33
N LEU A 72 0.23 3.92 -9.30
CA LEU A 72 0.40 5.17 -10.02
C LEU A 72 1.07 6.18 -9.10
N LYS A 73 2.22 6.72 -9.54
CA LYS A 73 2.98 7.69 -8.75
C LYS A 73 3.18 9.00 -9.47
N ILE A 74 2.98 10.10 -8.74
CA ILE A 74 3.39 11.43 -9.17
C ILE A 74 4.62 11.84 -8.37
N SER A 75 5.79 11.46 -8.86
CA SER A 75 7.07 11.66 -8.17
C SER A 75 8.22 11.53 -9.16
N GLN A 76 9.40 12.04 -8.80
CA GLN A 76 10.60 11.80 -9.62
C GLN A 76 10.83 10.30 -9.80
N PRO A 77 11.09 9.82 -11.03
CA PRO A 77 11.44 8.43 -11.25
C PRO A 77 12.81 8.11 -10.65
N GLY A 78 13.00 6.85 -10.24
CA GLY A 78 14.24 6.35 -9.67
C GLY A 78 14.10 4.90 -9.23
N GLU A 79 15.17 4.11 -9.36
CA GLU A 79 15.15 2.70 -8.95
C GLU A 79 14.93 2.53 -7.44
N ASP A 80 15.26 3.55 -6.63
CA ASP A 80 14.95 3.60 -5.20
C ASP A 80 13.44 3.46 -4.91
N LYS A 81 12.58 3.79 -5.88
CA LYS A 81 11.13 3.63 -5.78
C LYS A 81 10.72 2.16 -5.76
N ILE A 82 11.47 1.28 -6.42
CA ILE A 82 11.17 -0.16 -6.44
C ILE A 82 11.17 -0.68 -5.01
N GLU A 83 12.29 -0.52 -4.30
CA GLU A 83 12.41 -0.99 -2.92
C GLU A 83 11.41 -0.30 -1.98
N LYS A 84 11.13 0.99 -2.20
CA LYS A 84 10.17 1.75 -1.40
C LYS A 84 8.73 1.22 -1.49
N TYR A 85 8.30 0.76 -2.67
CA TYR A 85 6.91 0.33 -2.90
C TYR A 85 6.74 -1.19 -3.02
N LYS A 86 7.84 -1.95 -3.06
CA LYS A 86 7.85 -3.42 -3.16
C LYS A 86 6.97 -4.09 -2.10
N THR A 87 7.12 -3.72 -0.84
CA THR A 87 6.35 -4.32 0.26
C THR A 87 4.86 -4.00 0.17
N GLN A 88 4.50 -2.80 -0.30
CA GLN A 88 3.10 -2.39 -0.49
C GLN A 88 2.45 -3.22 -1.61
N LEU A 89 3.10 -3.29 -2.78
CA LEU A 89 2.58 -4.05 -3.91
C LEU A 89 2.52 -5.55 -3.61
N ALA A 90 3.51 -6.10 -2.90
CA ALA A 90 3.48 -7.48 -2.44
C ALA A 90 2.31 -7.77 -1.48
N ALA A 91 1.97 -6.82 -0.58
CA ALA A 91 0.82 -6.97 0.30
C ALA A 91 -0.50 -7.04 -0.46
N TYR A 92 -0.69 -6.17 -1.47
CA TYR A 92 -1.89 -6.20 -2.30
C TYR A 92 -1.92 -7.43 -3.21
N LYS A 93 -0.77 -7.87 -3.75
CA LYS A 93 -0.66 -9.16 -4.47
C LYS A 93 -1.17 -10.30 -3.60
N PHE A 94 -0.66 -10.41 -2.37
CA PHE A 94 -1.11 -11.44 -1.43
C PHE A 94 -2.61 -11.38 -1.21
N ALA A 95 -3.18 -10.19 -1.02
CA ALA A 95 -4.61 -10.01 -0.78
C ALA A 95 -5.48 -10.35 -2.01
N LEU A 96 -5.02 -10.07 -3.22
CA LEU A 96 -5.72 -10.43 -4.45
C LEU A 96 -5.70 -11.95 -4.71
N GLU A 97 -4.60 -12.61 -4.34
CA GLU A 97 -4.47 -14.07 -4.50
C GLU A 97 -5.11 -14.86 -3.36
N ASN A 98 -5.28 -14.24 -2.19
CA ASN A 98 -5.88 -14.86 -0.99
C ASN A 98 -6.98 -13.96 -0.41
N PRO A 99 -8.04 -13.63 -1.17
CA PRO A 99 -9.04 -12.69 -0.73
C PRO A 99 -9.90 -13.29 0.37
N LYS A 100 -10.34 -12.45 1.31
CA LYS A 100 -11.35 -12.83 2.32
C LYS A 100 -12.68 -13.20 1.66
N GLU A 101 -13.05 -12.47 0.60
CA GLU A 101 -14.29 -12.66 -0.15
C GLU A 101 -14.04 -12.53 -1.66
N GLY A 102 -14.72 -13.36 -2.46
CA GLY A 102 -14.62 -13.34 -3.91
C GLY A 102 -13.51 -14.26 -4.48
N PRO A 103 -13.31 -14.24 -5.81
CA PRO A 103 -12.36 -15.13 -6.47
C PRO A 103 -10.92 -14.68 -6.27
N SER A 104 -10.02 -15.66 -6.11
CA SER A 104 -8.57 -15.44 -6.18
C SER A 104 -8.16 -14.96 -7.57
N LEU A 105 -7.35 -13.90 -7.61
CA LEU A 105 -6.84 -13.31 -8.84
C LEU A 105 -5.33 -13.48 -8.91
N LYS A 106 -4.88 -14.47 -9.69
CA LYS A 106 -3.46 -14.74 -9.92
C LYS A 106 -2.77 -13.49 -10.48
N THR A 107 -1.85 -12.93 -9.71
CA THR A 107 -1.20 -11.64 -9.98
C THR A 107 0.29 -11.89 -10.16
N THR A 108 0.74 -11.96 -11.41
CA THR A 108 2.09 -12.42 -11.77
C THR A 108 3.11 -11.31 -11.88
N LYS A 109 2.66 -10.06 -12.10
CA LYS A 109 3.52 -8.89 -12.28
C LYS A 109 3.09 -7.74 -11.40
N LEU A 110 4.07 -6.96 -10.96
CA LEU A 110 3.89 -5.74 -10.19
C LEU A 110 4.62 -4.61 -10.91
N GLY A 111 4.02 -3.43 -10.96
CA GLY A 111 4.65 -2.29 -11.63
C GLY A 111 4.32 -0.95 -11.01
N LEU A 112 5.25 -0.03 -11.15
CA LEU A 112 5.02 1.39 -10.90
C LEU A 112 4.88 2.09 -12.26
N LEU A 113 3.79 2.84 -12.42
CA LEU A 113 3.63 3.75 -13.53
C LEU A 113 3.76 5.17 -12.98
N ILE A 114 4.95 5.75 -13.19
CA ILE A 114 5.37 7.01 -12.60
C ILE A 114 5.19 8.13 -13.63
N PHE A 115 4.61 9.24 -13.20
CA PHE A 115 4.50 10.48 -13.95
C PHE A 115 5.24 11.59 -13.19
N TYR A 116 6.08 12.35 -13.89
CA TYR A 116 6.74 13.52 -13.32
C TYR A 116 6.75 14.66 -14.34
N PRO A 117 6.46 15.92 -13.92
CA PRO A 117 6.50 17.03 -14.85
C PRO A 117 7.92 17.24 -15.36
N ASP A 118 8.07 17.38 -16.67
CA ASP A 118 9.38 17.54 -17.32
C ASP A 118 9.50 18.91 -17.98
N THR A 119 8.64 19.20 -18.97
CA THR A 119 8.71 20.44 -19.74
C THR A 119 7.47 21.30 -19.56
N ILE A 120 7.66 22.61 -19.60
CA ILE A 120 6.60 23.61 -19.65
C ILE A 120 6.71 24.36 -20.98
N SER A 121 5.60 24.52 -21.68
CA SER A 121 5.52 25.34 -22.89
C SER A 121 4.35 26.33 -22.81
N LEU A 122 4.52 27.47 -23.47
CA LEU A 122 3.52 28.52 -23.58
C LEU A 122 3.20 28.73 -25.06
N VAL A 123 1.97 28.42 -25.47
CA VAL A 123 1.51 28.60 -26.86
C VAL A 123 0.14 29.27 -26.80
N ASN A 124 -0.01 30.42 -27.48
CA ASN A 124 -1.25 31.18 -27.52
C ASN A 124 -1.85 31.44 -26.12
N GLU A 125 -1.03 31.90 -25.17
CA GLU A 125 -1.42 32.17 -23.78
C GLU A 125 -1.85 30.93 -22.96
N ILE A 126 -1.70 29.72 -23.51
CA ILE A 126 -1.98 28.45 -22.82
C ILE A 126 -0.67 27.85 -22.33
N ILE A 127 -0.59 27.64 -21.01
CA ILE A 127 0.50 26.88 -20.38
C ILE A 127 0.21 25.39 -20.50
N SER A 128 1.11 24.65 -21.13
CA SER A 128 1.10 23.19 -21.20
C SER A 128 2.22 22.63 -20.33
N LEU A 129 1.89 21.63 -19.51
CA LEU A 129 2.86 20.85 -18.75
C LEU A 129 2.90 19.43 -19.31
N SER A 130 4.08 18.94 -19.65
CA SER A 130 4.27 17.55 -20.05
C SER A 130 4.52 16.66 -18.83
N PHE A 131 3.94 15.48 -18.84
CA PHE A 131 4.13 14.45 -17.82
C PHE A 131 4.51 13.14 -18.53
N PRO A 132 5.77 12.98 -18.96
CA PRO A 132 6.24 11.70 -19.46
C PRO A 132 6.04 10.61 -18.40
N HIS A 133 5.80 9.39 -18.87
CA HIS A 133 5.65 8.23 -18.01
C HIS A 133 6.99 7.50 -17.87
N THR A 134 7.15 6.79 -16.76
CA THR A 134 8.23 5.82 -16.56
C THR A 134 7.63 4.56 -15.97
N TRP A 135 7.88 3.43 -16.62
CA TRP A 135 7.50 2.11 -16.12
C TRP A 135 8.66 1.50 -15.34
N LEU A 136 8.41 1.11 -14.10
CA LEU A 136 9.35 0.32 -13.30
C LEU A 136 8.68 -1.00 -12.93
N GLU A 137 9.23 -2.11 -13.41
CA GLU A 137 8.79 -3.44 -12.99
C GLU A 137 9.33 -3.74 -11.58
N VAL A 138 8.46 -4.22 -10.69
CA VAL A 138 8.80 -4.51 -9.30
C VAL A 138 8.92 -6.02 -9.13
N PRO A 139 10.10 -6.54 -8.75
CA PRO A 139 10.30 -7.97 -8.62
C PRO A 139 9.49 -8.55 -7.46
N THR A 140 8.88 -9.70 -7.69
CA THR A 140 8.11 -10.45 -6.69
C THR A 140 9.01 -11.43 -5.93
N ASN A 141 8.85 -11.49 -4.61
CA ASN A 141 9.37 -12.57 -3.78
C ASN A 141 8.38 -12.82 -2.64
N ASP A 142 7.52 -13.81 -2.82
CA ASP A 142 6.45 -14.13 -1.87
C ASP A 142 7.02 -14.64 -0.53
N GLU A 143 8.12 -15.39 -0.54
CA GLU A 143 8.76 -15.88 0.67
C GLU A 143 9.33 -14.74 1.52
N ASP A 144 10.04 -13.80 0.89
CA ASP A 144 10.60 -12.64 1.58
C ASP A 144 9.49 -11.74 2.12
N PHE A 145 8.39 -11.57 1.37
CA PHE A 145 7.22 -10.84 1.85
C PHE A 145 6.62 -11.48 3.11
N LEU A 146 6.42 -12.81 3.10
CA LEU A 146 5.88 -13.52 4.27
C LEU A 146 6.81 -13.44 5.49
N LYS A 147 8.13 -13.56 5.29
CA LYS A 147 9.12 -13.36 6.36
C LYS A 147 9.06 -11.93 6.90
N PHE A 148 8.96 -10.93 6.03
CA PHE A 148 8.84 -9.54 6.42
C PHE A 148 7.60 -9.30 7.27
N ILE A 149 6.41 -9.76 6.86
CA ILE A 149 5.19 -9.53 7.64
C ILE A 149 5.24 -10.22 9.01
N LYS A 150 5.81 -11.43 9.11
CA LYS A 150 6.05 -12.08 10.40
C LYS A 150 6.93 -11.22 11.30
N SER A 151 8.02 -10.67 10.77
CA SER A 151 8.89 -9.77 11.55
C SER A 151 8.18 -8.49 12.00
N VAL A 152 7.23 -7.97 11.20
CA VAL A 152 6.40 -6.81 11.57
C VAL A 152 5.45 -7.18 12.70
N GLU A 153 4.78 -8.33 12.64
CA GLU A 153 3.93 -8.80 13.73
C GLU A 153 4.73 -9.01 15.02
N GLU A 154 5.86 -9.71 14.95
CA GLU A 154 6.75 -9.94 16.09
C GLU A 154 7.24 -8.63 16.71
N LEU A 155 7.64 -7.66 15.89
CA LEU A 155 8.07 -6.34 16.35
C LEU A 155 6.95 -5.61 17.10
N LEU A 156 5.71 -5.72 16.64
CA LEU A 156 4.56 -5.02 17.23
C LEU A 156 3.98 -5.73 18.44
N ALA A 157 4.03 -7.07 18.47
CA ALA A 157 3.68 -7.87 19.64
C ALA A 157 4.78 -7.87 20.71
N GLY A 158 6.00 -7.50 20.31
CA GLY A 158 7.16 -7.41 21.18
C GLY A 158 7.07 -6.33 22.25
N PRO A 159 7.93 -6.40 23.28
CA PRO A 159 7.98 -5.37 24.31
C PRO A 159 8.39 -4.03 23.71
N LEU A 160 7.85 -2.94 24.26
CA LEU A 160 8.29 -1.60 23.90
C LEU A 160 9.80 -1.45 24.18
N PRO A 161 10.56 -0.81 23.28
CA PRO A 161 11.99 -0.62 23.50
C PRO A 161 12.22 0.25 24.75
N PRO A 162 13.32 0.01 25.50
CA PRO A 162 13.66 0.81 26.66
C PRO A 162 13.89 2.27 26.26
N VAL A 163 13.59 3.19 27.18
CA VAL A 163 13.84 4.61 26.93
C VAL A 163 15.36 4.84 26.88
N SER A 164 15.84 5.41 25.78
CA SER A 164 17.24 5.85 25.65
C SER A 164 17.32 7.37 25.58
N THR A 165 18.33 7.96 26.22
CA THR A 165 18.65 9.39 26.15
C THR A 165 19.11 9.83 24.76
N THR A 166 19.54 8.91 23.90
CA THR A 166 19.96 9.19 22.53
C THR A 166 18.83 9.05 21.50
N CYS A 167 17.68 8.53 21.90
CA CYS A 167 16.54 8.28 21.02
C CYS A 167 15.48 9.40 21.21
N LYS A 168 15.43 10.35 20.27
CA LYS A 168 14.46 11.48 20.30
C LYS A 168 13.00 11.01 20.42
N TRP A 169 12.63 9.93 19.74
CA TRP A 169 11.29 9.34 19.82
C TRP A 169 10.99 8.69 21.17
N CYS A 170 11.99 8.07 21.79
CA CYS A 170 11.88 7.45 23.11
C CYS A 170 11.71 8.52 24.19
N LEU A 171 12.40 9.66 24.05
CA LEU A 171 12.22 10.83 24.91
C LEU A 171 10.81 11.42 24.77
N TYR A 172 10.31 11.55 23.53
CA TYR A 172 8.95 12.01 23.28
C TYR A 172 7.90 11.10 23.98
N ARG A 173 8.08 9.78 23.96
CA ARG A 173 7.20 8.82 24.66
C ARG A 173 7.10 9.07 26.16
N LYS A 174 8.18 9.54 26.81
CA LYS A 174 8.19 9.83 28.27
C LYS A 174 7.09 10.83 28.67
N TYR A 175 6.68 11.72 27.76
CA TYR A 175 5.62 12.69 28.01
C TYR A 175 4.20 12.10 27.95
N PHE A 176 4.04 10.89 27.41
CA PHE A 176 2.74 10.21 27.26
C PHE A 176 2.63 8.93 28.10
N LEU A 177 3.68 8.53 28.80
CA LEU A 177 3.57 7.46 29.79
C LEU A 177 2.70 7.97 30.96
N PRO A 178 1.69 7.21 31.40
CA PRO A 178 0.95 7.56 32.59
C PRO A 178 1.94 7.69 33.76
N LYS A 179 1.88 8.82 34.47
CA LYS A 179 2.61 9.00 35.73
C LYS A 179 2.05 7.94 36.68
N GLU A 180 2.87 6.94 37.01
CA GLU A 180 2.58 5.76 37.84
C GLU A 180 1.13 5.64 38.36
N THR A 181 0.37 4.73 37.76
CA THR A 181 -0.78 4.09 38.41
C THR A 181 -0.38 2.65 38.77
N PRO A 182 -0.86 2.12 39.92
CA PRO A 182 -0.23 1.00 40.61
C PRO A 182 -0.26 -0.28 39.78
N ALA A 183 0.73 -1.14 40.05
CA ALA A 183 0.93 -2.45 39.46
C ALA A 183 -0.34 -3.32 39.59
N ASN A 184 -1.22 -3.29 38.59
CA ASN A 184 -2.22 -4.33 38.25
C ASN A 184 -3.16 -3.85 37.12
N VAL A 185 -2.59 -3.50 35.95
CA VAL A 185 -3.40 -3.40 34.72
C VAL A 185 -2.83 -4.40 33.72
N ASN A 186 -3.48 -5.56 33.65
CA ASN A 186 -3.30 -6.48 32.52
C ASN A 186 -3.88 -5.80 31.27
N LEU A 187 -3.01 -5.15 30.50
CA LEU A 187 -3.32 -4.76 29.13
C LEU A 187 -3.48 -6.06 28.32
N THR A 188 -4.72 -6.50 28.11
CA THR A 188 -5.00 -7.59 27.17
C THR A 188 -4.59 -7.16 25.78
N SER A 189 -3.66 -7.89 25.16
CA SER A 189 -3.24 -7.67 23.78
C SER A 189 -4.45 -7.80 22.84
N PRO A 190 -4.59 -6.93 21.83
CA PRO A 190 -5.64 -7.09 20.81
C PRO A 190 -5.49 -8.47 20.14
N SER A 191 -6.60 -9.17 19.93
CA SER A 191 -6.58 -10.54 19.41
C SER A 191 -6.36 -10.62 17.89
N HIS A 192 -6.50 -9.51 17.15
CA HIS A 192 -6.34 -9.46 15.69
C HIS A 192 -5.85 -8.08 15.25
N GLY A 193 -4.87 -8.03 14.34
CA GLY A 193 -4.30 -6.79 13.79
C GLY A 193 -4.61 -6.60 12.30
N ILE A 194 -4.97 -5.39 11.89
CA ILE A 194 -5.17 -5.01 10.48
C ILE A 194 -3.91 -4.29 10.00
N ILE A 195 -3.27 -4.76 8.93
CA ILE A 195 -2.24 -3.97 8.24
C ILE A 195 -2.90 -3.11 7.17
N CYS A 196 -3.05 -1.82 7.47
CA CYS A 196 -3.54 -0.82 6.52
C CYS A 196 -2.36 -0.13 5.82
N TRP A 197 -2.28 -0.28 4.49
CA TRP A 197 -1.20 0.29 3.68
C TRP A 197 -1.50 1.66 3.05
N ASN A 198 -2.67 2.25 3.33
CA ASN A 198 -3.07 3.47 2.65
C ASN A 198 -2.35 4.73 3.21
N VAL A 199 -1.80 5.51 2.27
CA VAL A 199 -1.38 6.95 2.35
C VAL A 199 0.09 7.26 2.69
N PHE A 200 0.90 6.32 3.18
CA PHE A 200 2.34 6.55 3.41
C PHE A 200 3.19 5.34 3.01
N PRO A 201 4.46 5.51 2.62
CA PRO A 201 5.35 4.41 2.22
C PRO A 201 5.71 3.44 3.37
N TYR A 202 5.06 3.58 4.52
CA TYR A 202 5.24 2.73 5.69
C TYR A 202 3.90 2.12 6.10
N PRO A 203 3.86 0.81 6.41
CA PRO A 203 2.64 0.15 6.86
C PRO A 203 2.13 0.80 8.16
N ARG A 204 0.82 1.01 8.26
CA ARG A 204 0.17 1.41 9.51
C ARG A 204 -0.72 0.26 9.97
N LEU A 205 -0.36 -0.39 11.08
CA LEU A 205 -1.26 -1.34 11.71
C LEU A 205 -2.34 -0.61 12.52
N LEU A 206 -3.59 -1.01 12.29
CA LEU A 206 -4.74 -0.64 13.11
C LEU A 206 -5.19 -1.91 13.84
N PHE A 207 -5.25 -1.86 15.17
CA PHE A 207 -5.85 -2.92 15.97
C PHE A 207 -7.35 -2.63 16.10
N GLU A 208 -8.20 -3.57 15.70
CA GLU A 208 -9.64 -3.53 16.00
C GLU A 208 -9.89 -4.35 17.28
N GLU A 209 -10.36 -3.70 18.34
CA GLU A 209 -10.95 -4.40 19.48
C GLU A 209 -12.33 -4.94 19.06
N LYS A 210 -12.48 -6.27 18.95
CA LYS A 210 -13.80 -6.89 18.93
C LYS A 210 -14.48 -6.65 20.28
N LYS A 211 -15.35 -5.66 20.38
CA LYS A 211 -16.35 -5.61 21.47
C LYS A 211 -17.37 -6.73 21.22
N SER A 212 -17.18 -7.89 21.85
CA SER A 212 -18.25 -8.89 21.94
C SER A 212 -19.30 -8.38 22.93
N GLN A 213 -20.41 -7.84 22.43
CA GLN A 213 -21.62 -7.73 23.24
C GLN A 213 -22.29 -9.11 23.25
N SER A 214 -22.05 -9.88 24.30
CA SER A 214 -22.90 -11.01 24.65
C SER A 214 -24.20 -10.45 25.24
N TYR A 215 -25.29 -10.51 24.49
CA TYR A 215 -26.62 -10.44 25.08
C TYR A 215 -26.98 -11.83 25.59
N SER A 216 -26.96 -12.00 26.90
CA SER A 216 -27.59 -13.13 27.57
C SER A 216 -29.10 -12.88 27.60
N ALA A 217 -29.87 -13.82 27.07
CA ALA A 217 -31.27 -14.01 27.45
C ALA A 217 -31.32 -15.09 28.55
#